data_AF-A0A0S7X642-F1
#
_entry.id   AF-A0A0S7X642-F1
#
_cell.length_a   1.000
_cell.length_b   1.000
_cell.length_c   1.000
_cell.angle_alpha   90.00
_cell.angle_beta   90.00
_cell.angle_gamma   90.00
#
_symmetry.space_group_name_H-M   'P 1'
#
loop_
_entity.id
_entity.type
_entity.pdbx_description
1 polymer ?
#
loop_
_entity_poly.entity_id
_entity_poly.type
_entity_poly.pdbx_seq_one_letter_code
_entity_poly.pdbx_strand_id
1 'polypeptide(L)'
;MVDLIKKHWKIGLVFGIELILVIIFITQIQNLITPVSAYGELWIEATSSAQWAGRADHASVFFDNKIWVIGGFALASKNDVWYSTNGISWTQATDTAQWSARYNHTSVAFNNKIWVTGGNFKNDVWYSTNGVSWTQATNTAQWSARERHTSVVF
;
A
#
# COMPACT_ATOMS: atom_id res chain seq x y z
N MET A 1 -27.24 -49.17 45.09
CA MET A 1 -25.96 -48.43 45.08
C MET A 1 -25.33 -48.34 43.68
N VAL A 2 -25.51 -49.35 42.81
CA VAL A 2 -24.98 -49.37 41.42
C VAL A 2 -25.69 -48.40 40.47
N ASP A 3 -26.98 -48.10 40.68
CA ASP A 3 -27.75 -47.23 39.77
C ASP A 3 -27.48 -45.72 39.95
N LEU A 4 -27.05 -45.29 41.14
CA LEU A 4 -26.63 -43.90 41.38
C LEU A 4 -25.32 -43.57 40.64
N ILE A 5 -24.40 -44.54 40.57
CA ILE A 5 -23.08 -44.39 39.92
C ILE A 5 -23.25 -44.31 38.38
N LYS A 6 -24.16 -45.12 37.80
CA LYS A 6 -24.48 -45.06 36.37
C LYS A 6 -25.13 -43.73 35.95
N LYS A 7 -25.93 -43.10 36.83
CA LYS A 7 -26.55 -41.80 36.57
C LYS A 7 -25.53 -40.66 36.62
N HIS A 8 -24.60 -40.70 37.58
CA HIS A 8 -23.50 -39.72 37.67
C HIS A 8 -22.53 -39.79 36.48
N TRP A 9 -22.21 -40.99 35.97
CA TRP A 9 -21.33 -41.12 34.80
C TRP A 9 -22.01 -40.71 33.49
N LYS A 10 -23.32 -40.96 33.32
CA LYS A 10 -24.07 -40.50 32.14
C LYS A 10 -24.11 -38.97 32.04
N ILE A 11 -24.24 -38.28 33.17
CA ILE A 11 -24.30 -36.80 33.19
C ILE A 11 -22.93 -36.19 32.84
N GLY A 12 -21.84 -36.71 33.41
CA GLY A 12 -20.48 -36.26 33.06
C GLY A 12 -20.09 -36.53 31.59
N LEU A 13 -20.55 -37.66 31.02
CA LEU A 13 -20.32 -37.99 29.61
C LEU A 13 -21.07 -37.03 28.67
N VAL A 14 -22.32 -36.67 29.00
CA VAL A 14 -23.14 -35.74 28.20
C VAL A 14 -22.57 -34.32 28.22
N PHE A 15 -22.13 -33.81 29.38
CA PHE A 15 -21.47 -32.50 29.44
C PHE A 15 -20.12 -32.47 28.71
N GLY A 16 -19.36 -33.56 28.73
CA GLY A 16 -18.13 -33.69 27.95
C GLY A 16 -18.37 -33.66 26.44
N ILE A 17 -19.42 -34.33 25.97
CA ILE A 17 -19.78 -34.39 24.54
C ILE A 17 -20.30 -33.04 24.04
N GLU A 18 -21.16 -32.36 24.79
CA GLU A 18 -21.66 -31.01 24.45
C GLU A 18 -20.51 -29.98 24.38
N LEU A 19 -19.57 -30.04 25.32
CA LEU A 19 -18.39 -29.15 25.32
C LEU A 19 -17.49 -29.41 24.10
N ILE A 20 -17.30 -30.69 23.73
CA ILE A 20 -16.54 -31.08 22.53
C ILE A 20 -17.25 -30.59 21.26
N LEU A 21 -18.58 -30.72 21.17
CA LEU A 21 -19.36 -30.25 20.03
C LEU A 21 -19.30 -28.72 19.89
N VAL A 22 -19.33 -27.97 21.00
CA VAL A 22 -19.17 -26.51 21.01
C VAL A 22 -17.77 -26.09 20.56
N ILE A 23 -16.72 -26.78 21.00
CA ILE A 23 -15.34 -26.52 20.56
C ILE A 23 -15.18 -26.83 19.07
N ILE A 24 -15.75 -27.94 18.58
CA ILE A 24 -15.77 -28.29 17.16
C ILE A 24 -16.52 -27.22 16.36
N PHE A 25 -17.66 -26.74 16.84
CA PHE A 25 -18.44 -25.71 16.14
C PHE A 25 -17.70 -24.36 16.11
N ILE A 26 -17.06 -23.95 17.21
CA ILE A 26 -16.25 -22.73 17.29
C ILE A 26 -15.05 -22.82 16.35
N THR A 27 -14.35 -23.95 16.31
CA THR A 27 -13.19 -24.16 15.41
C THR A 27 -13.60 -24.23 13.94
N GLN A 28 -14.73 -24.85 13.60
CA GLN A 28 -15.28 -24.83 12.25
C GLN A 28 -15.69 -23.41 11.82
N ILE A 29 -16.28 -22.62 12.73
CA ILE A 29 -16.57 -21.21 12.48
C ILE A 29 -15.28 -20.42 12.30
N GLN A 30 -14.27 -20.57 13.18
CA GLN A 30 -12.99 -19.87 13.05
C GLN A 30 -12.31 -20.15 11.70
N ASN A 31 -12.34 -21.40 11.22
CA ASN A 31 -11.84 -21.77 9.89
C ASN A 31 -12.67 -21.21 8.73
N LEU A 32 -13.93 -20.80 8.97
CA LEU A 32 -14.81 -20.16 8.00
C LEU A 32 -14.60 -18.63 7.91
N ILE A 33 -14.07 -18.01 8.98
CA ILE A 33 -13.77 -16.56 9.05
C ILE A 33 -12.29 -16.22 8.85
N THR A 34 -11.36 -17.18 8.94
CA THR A 34 -9.97 -16.99 8.53
C THR A 34 -9.73 -17.56 7.13
N PRO A 35 -9.92 -16.80 6.03
CA PRO A 35 -9.10 -17.11 4.88
C PRO A 35 -7.66 -16.71 5.26
N VAL A 36 -6.68 -17.50 4.83
CA VAL A 36 -5.24 -17.21 4.90
C VAL A 36 -4.53 -17.66 6.19
N SER A 37 -3.98 -18.87 6.16
CA SER A 37 -2.61 -19.14 6.65
C SER A 37 -2.15 -20.57 6.32
N ALA A 38 -1.79 -20.83 5.06
CA ALA A 38 -1.00 -22.02 4.70
C ALA A 38 -0.36 -21.96 3.30
N TYR A 39 -0.89 -21.13 2.40
CA TYR A 39 -0.32 -20.86 1.09
C TYR A 39 -0.26 -19.34 0.98
N GLY A 40 0.93 -18.79 0.71
CA GLY A 40 1.25 -17.35 0.84
C GLY A 40 0.11 -16.41 0.46
N GLU A 41 -0.03 -15.34 1.23
CA GLU A 41 -1.13 -14.37 1.15
C GLU A 41 -1.58 -14.13 -0.29
N LEU A 42 -2.84 -14.46 -0.57
CA LEU A 42 -3.45 -14.13 -1.84
C LEU A 42 -3.41 -12.60 -1.97
N TRP A 43 -2.85 -12.09 -3.05
CA TRP A 43 -2.96 -10.68 -3.39
C TRP A 43 -4.44 -10.36 -3.62
N ILE A 44 -5.01 -9.54 -2.73
CA ILE A 44 -6.38 -9.04 -2.85
C ILE A 44 -6.31 -7.63 -3.43
N GLU A 45 -7.05 -7.41 -4.50
CA GLU A 45 -7.25 -6.09 -5.09
C GLU A 45 -7.91 -5.15 -4.07
N ALA A 46 -7.23 -4.05 -3.72
CA ALA A 46 -7.76 -3.09 -2.73
C ALA A 46 -8.92 -2.24 -3.29
N THR A 47 -8.83 -1.85 -4.57
CA THR A 47 -9.89 -1.14 -5.30
C THR A 47 -9.71 -1.38 -6.80
N SER A 48 -10.81 -1.57 -7.52
CA SER A 48 -10.81 -1.70 -8.98
C SER A 48 -10.80 -0.37 -9.73
N SER A 49 -11.01 0.73 -9.02
CA SER A 49 -11.00 2.06 -9.60
C SER A 49 -10.46 3.07 -8.60
N ALA A 50 -9.19 3.45 -8.77
CA ALA A 50 -8.63 4.61 -8.12
C ALA A 50 -9.08 5.90 -8.84
N GLN A 51 -9.12 7.01 -8.11
CA GLN A 51 -9.63 8.31 -8.59
C GLN A 51 -8.72 8.97 -9.64
N TRP A 52 -7.44 8.58 -9.72
CA TRP A 52 -6.52 9.05 -10.75
C TRP A 52 -6.63 8.23 -12.03
N ALA A 53 -6.40 8.87 -13.18
CA ALA A 53 -6.39 8.18 -14.46
C ALA A 53 -5.30 7.09 -14.51
N GLY A 54 -5.66 5.91 -15.03
CA GLY A 54 -4.73 4.79 -15.25
C GLY A 54 -3.48 5.24 -16.02
N ARG A 55 -2.31 4.84 -15.53
CA ARG A 55 -1.02 5.35 -16.00
C ARG A 55 0.11 4.35 -15.75
N ALA A 56 1.14 4.41 -16.60
CA ALA A 56 2.40 3.68 -16.44
C ALA A 56 3.51 4.62 -15.95
N ASP A 57 4.67 4.06 -15.60
CA ASP A 57 5.93 4.77 -15.39
C ASP A 57 5.87 5.94 -14.38
N HIS A 58 4.93 5.88 -13.44
CA HIS A 58 4.80 6.80 -12.30
C HIS A 58 5.72 6.35 -11.17
N ALA A 59 6.12 7.27 -10.29
CA ALA A 59 6.78 6.93 -9.05
C ALA A 59 5.75 6.81 -7.91
N SER A 60 6.03 5.94 -6.94
CA SER A 60 5.28 5.89 -5.69
C SER A 60 6.22 5.89 -4.48
N VAL A 61 5.76 6.47 -3.38
CA VAL A 61 6.56 6.60 -2.15
C VAL A 61 5.64 6.69 -0.93
N PHE A 62 6.06 6.10 0.19
CA PHE A 62 5.39 6.29 1.47
C PHE A 62 6.03 7.45 2.24
N PHE A 63 5.22 8.44 2.61
CA PHE A 63 5.67 9.64 3.31
C PHE A 63 4.52 10.24 4.13
N ASP A 64 4.79 10.65 5.37
CA ASP A 64 3.81 11.28 6.26
C ASP A 64 2.50 10.47 6.40
N ASN A 65 2.65 9.18 6.66
CA ASN A 65 1.57 8.20 6.81
C ASN A 65 0.60 8.14 5.60
N LYS A 66 1.12 8.43 4.40
CA LYS A 66 0.39 8.43 3.14
C LYS A 66 1.20 7.71 2.07
N ILE A 67 0.50 7.03 1.18
CA ILE A 67 1.02 6.51 -0.08
C ILE A 67 0.87 7.62 -1.11
N TRP A 68 1.93 7.94 -1.84
CA TRP A 68 1.93 8.96 -2.88
C TRP A 68 2.10 8.34 -4.26
N VAL A 69 1.40 8.87 -5.25
CA VAL A 69 1.57 8.57 -6.68
C VAL A 69 1.94 9.87 -7.39
N ILE A 70 3.06 9.85 -8.11
CA ILE A 70 3.71 11.06 -8.63
C ILE A 70 3.95 10.89 -10.13
N GLY A 71 3.37 11.80 -10.92
CA GLY A 71 3.58 11.88 -12.37
C GLY A 71 3.21 10.60 -13.13
N GLY A 72 4.04 10.24 -14.11
CA GLY A 72 3.86 9.06 -14.97
C GLY A 72 3.31 9.41 -16.35
N PHE A 73 2.89 8.38 -17.08
CA PHE A 73 2.40 8.49 -18.45
C PHE A 73 1.02 7.85 -18.60
N ALA A 74 0.06 8.64 -19.09
CA ALA A 74 -1.26 8.17 -19.51
C ALA A 74 -1.45 8.49 -21.01
N LEU A 75 -2.42 9.32 -21.37
CA LEU A 75 -2.51 9.90 -22.73
C LEU A 75 -1.39 10.92 -23.02
N ALA A 76 -0.78 11.45 -21.96
CA ALA A 76 0.36 12.36 -21.98
C ALA A 76 1.17 12.18 -20.69
N SER A 77 2.40 12.71 -20.67
CA SER A 77 3.19 12.85 -19.45
C SER A 77 2.43 13.64 -18.41
N LYS A 78 2.60 13.27 -17.14
CA LYS A 78 1.88 13.86 -16.01
C LYS A 78 2.83 14.52 -15.01
N ASN A 79 2.33 15.55 -14.33
CA ASN A 79 2.92 16.17 -13.14
C ASN A 79 1.89 16.42 -12.02
N ASP A 80 0.77 15.71 -12.05
CA ASP A 80 -0.12 15.63 -10.92
C ASP A 80 0.49 14.75 -9.83
N VAL A 81 0.07 15.02 -8.59
CA VAL A 81 0.47 14.27 -7.40
C VAL A 81 -0.78 13.89 -6.64
N TRP A 82 -0.87 12.61 -6.29
CA TRP A 82 -1.99 12.03 -5.55
C TRP A 82 -1.49 11.38 -4.27
N TYR A 83 -2.32 11.35 -3.24
CA TYR A 83 -2.04 10.59 -2.03
C TYR A 83 -3.24 9.78 -1.55
N SER A 84 -2.97 8.77 -0.73
CA SER A 84 -3.98 8.01 0.00
C SER A 84 -3.46 7.61 1.38
N THR A 85 -4.35 7.58 2.38
CA THR A 85 -4.04 7.04 3.72
C THR A 85 -4.40 5.56 3.87
N ASN A 86 -5.15 4.99 2.91
CA ASN A 86 -5.68 3.63 2.98
C ASN A 86 -5.49 2.81 1.69
N GLY A 87 -4.88 3.38 0.64
CA GLY A 87 -4.67 2.75 -0.65
C GLY A 87 -5.91 2.62 -1.54
N ILE A 88 -7.10 2.97 -1.02
CA ILE A 88 -8.40 2.80 -1.68
C ILE A 88 -8.94 4.14 -2.16
N SER A 89 -8.94 5.15 -1.27
CA SER A 89 -9.44 6.48 -1.55
C SER A 89 -8.26 7.43 -1.77
N TRP A 90 -8.19 8.01 -2.96
CA TRP A 90 -7.11 8.88 -3.36
C TRP A 90 -7.58 10.34 -3.46
N THR A 91 -6.72 11.25 -3.01
CA THR A 91 -6.92 12.70 -3.07
C THR A 91 -5.82 13.32 -3.93
N GLN A 92 -6.20 14.20 -4.86
CA GLN A 92 -5.25 14.94 -5.66
C GLN A 92 -4.62 16.04 -4.79
N ALA A 93 -3.32 15.94 -4.54
CA ALA A 93 -2.57 16.92 -3.77
C ALA A 93 -2.33 18.19 -4.59
N THR A 94 -1.96 18.01 -5.85
CA THR A 94 -1.84 19.07 -6.85
C THR A 94 -2.05 18.48 -8.24
N ASP A 95 -2.76 19.21 -9.10
CA ASP A 95 -2.95 18.83 -10.51
C ASP A 95 -1.74 19.20 -11.37
N THR A 96 -1.00 20.24 -10.95
CA THR A 96 0.16 20.76 -11.69
C THR A 96 1.29 21.10 -10.71
N ALA A 97 2.17 20.15 -10.44
CA ALA A 97 3.39 20.42 -9.70
C ALA A 97 4.34 21.34 -10.48
N GLN A 98 5.21 22.07 -9.76
CA GLN A 98 6.14 23.06 -10.35
C GLN A 98 7.22 22.46 -11.27
N TRP A 99 7.44 21.15 -11.21
CA TRP A 99 8.31 20.45 -12.16
C TRP A 99 7.55 20.06 -13.42
N SER A 100 8.28 20.03 -14.55
CA SER A 100 7.71 19.61 -15.82
C SER A 100 7.26 18.14 -15.81
N ALA A 101 6.09 17.90 -16.42
CA ALA A 101 5.49 16.58 -16.61
C ALA A 101 6.49 15.53 -17.12
N ARG A 102 6.53 14.38 -16.44
CA ARG A 102 7.54 13.36 -16.66
C ARG A 102 7.06 11.97 -16.25
N TYR A 103 7.70 10.98 -16.83
CA TYR A 103 7.54 9.56 -16.56
C TYR A 103 8.93 8.92 -16.48
N ASN A 104 9.02 7.66 -16.03
CA ASN A 104 10.30 6.95 -15.85
C ASN A 104 11.29 7.69 -14.92
N HIS A 105 10.76 8.51 -14.01
CA HIS A 105 11.50 9.15 -12.93
C HIS A 105 11.44 8.27 -11.69
N THR A 106 12.20 8.63 -10.65
CA THR A 106 12.10 7.96 -9.34
C THR A 106 11.78 8.96 -8.25
N SER A 107 11.20 8.45 -7.17
CA SER A 107 10.93 9.21 -5.96
C SER A 107 11.33 8.45 -4.70
N VAL A 108 11.85 9.18 -3.71
CA VAL A 108 12.21 8.64 -2.39
C VAL A 108 11.82 9.60 -1.29
N ALA A 109 11.51 9.07 -0.11
CA ALA A 109 11.32 9.85 1.11
C ALA A 109 12.65 9.92 1.87
N PHE A 110 13.22 11.12 1.98
CA PHE A 110 14.48 11.32 2.67
C PHE A 110 14.52 12.69 3.35
N ASN A 111 15.01 12.73 4.59
CA ASN A 111 15.16 13.96 5.37
C ASN A 111 13.86 14.79 5.45
N ASN A 112 12.77 14.10 5.83
CA ASN A 112 11.42 14.62 5.96
C ASN A 112 10.89 15.34 4.69
N LYS A 113 11.29 14.85 3.52
CA LYS A 113 10.90 15.37 2.20
C LYS A 113 10.67 14.21 1.24
N ILE A 114 9.78 14.43 0.29
CA ILE A 114 9.67 13.64 -0.94
C ILE A 114 10.64 14.24 -1.95
N TRP A 115 11.44 13.40 -2.60
CA TRP A 115 12.37 13.79 -3.65
C TRP A 115 11.92 13.23 -5.00
N VAL A 116 12.11 13.97 -6.09
CA VAL A 116 11.90 13.53 -7.48
C VAL A 116 13.20 13.75 -8.24
N THR A 117 13.68 12.70 -8.92
CA THR A 117 14.92 12.75 -9.71
C THR A 117 14.74 12.15 -11.09
N GLY A 118 15.34 12.77 -12.11
CA GLY A 118 15.39 12.27 -13.48
C GLY A 118 14.02 12.13 -14.15
N GLY A 119 13.93 11.18 -15.09
CA GLY A 119 12.78 10.91 -15.95
C GLY A 119 12.71 11.82 -17.17
N ASN A 120 12.26 11.28 -18.31
CA ASN A 120 12.18 11.97 -19.60
C ASN A 120 13.49 12.71 -19.95
N PHE A 121 14.61 11.99 -19.80
CA PHE A 121 15.98 12.52 -19.97
C PHE A 121 16.24 13.85 -19.25
N LYS A 122 15.91 13.91 -17.96
CA LYS A 122 16.23 15.05 -17.09
C LYS A 122 17.30 14.70 -16.05
N ASN A 123 17.95 15.72 -15.52
CA ASN A 123 18.84 15.67 -14.36
C ASN A 123 18.56 16.79 -13.35
N ASP A 124 17.38 17.41 -13.43
CA ASP A 124 16.89 18.27 -12.36
C ASP A 124 16.45 17.42 -11.15
N VAL A 125 16.50 18.05 -9.98
CA VAL A 125 16.14 17.42 -8.71
C VAL A 125 15.18 18.35 -7.99
N TRP A 126 14.06 17.78 -7.53
CA TRP A 126 13.01 18.50 -6.83
C TRP A 126 12.71 17.84 -5.50
N TYR A 127 12.27 18.63 -4.52
CA TYR A 127 11.73 18.10 -3.28
C TYR A 127 10.46 18.80 -2.85
N SER A 128 9.70 18.16 -1.96
CA SER A 128 8.55 18.74 -1.28
C SER A 128 8.43 18.19 0.14
N THR A 129 7.96 19.02 1.09
CA THR A 129 7.63 18.60 2.46
C THR A 129 6.17 18.18 2.61
N ASN A 130 5.32 18.44 1.62
CA ASN A 130 3.88 18.24 1.70
C ASN A 130 3.24 17.64 0.43
N GLY A 131 4.04 17.37 -0.61
CA GLY A 131 3.58 16.84 -1.90
C GLY A 131 2.81 17.83 -2.78
N VAL A 132 2.55 19.05 -2.29
CA VAL A 132 1.81 20.11 -2.99
C VAL A 132 2.77 21.17 -3.54
N SER A 133 3.64 21.70 -2.68
CA SER A 133 4.62 22.72 -3.03
C SER A 133 6.00 22.09 -3.23
N TRP A 134 6.50 22.17 -4.46
CA TRP A 134 7.78 21.62 -4.85
C TRP A 134 8.82 22.72 -5.05
N THR A 135 10.04 22.45 -4.57
CA THR A 135 11.21 23.32 -4.69
C THR A 135 12.28 22.62 -5.51
N GLN A 136 12.86 23.32 -6.48
CA GLN A 136 13.98 22.80 -7.26
C GLN A 136 15.25 22.85 -6.40
N ALA A 137 15.82 21.69 -6.07
CA ALA A 137 17.10 21.61 -5.39
C ALA A 137 18.25 21.99 -6.32
N THR A 138 18.18 21.52 -7.57
CA THR A 138 19.10 21.89 -8.64
C THR A 138 18.44 21.65 -9.99
N ASN A 139 18.73 22.50 -10.98
CA ASN A 139 18.31 22.31 -12.36
C ASN A 139 19.27 21.38 -13.13
N THR A 140 20.51 21.22 -12.65
CA THR A 140 21.56 20.46 -13.33
C THR A 140 22.40 19.69 -12.30
N ALA A 141 21.95 18.47 -11.97
CA ALA A 141 22.74 17.57 -11.16
C ALA A 141 24.03 17.12 -11.89
N GLN A 142 25.03 16.67 -11.13
CA GLN A 142 26.34 16.28 -11.64
C GLN A 142 26.31 15.00 -12.50
N TRP A 143 25.24 14.23 -12.42
CA TRP A 143 25.01 13.09 -13.27
C TRP A 143 24.30 13.48 -14.57
N SER A 144 24.58 12.74 -15.63
CA SER A 144 23.88 12.88 -16.92
C SER A 144 22.37 12.67 -16.77
N ALA A 145 21.64 13.34 -17.66
CA ALA A 145 20.20 13.22 -17.77
C ALA A 145 19.79 11.76 -18.04
N ARG A 146 18.76 11.29 -17.34
CA ARG A 146 18.42 9.86 -17.29
C ARG A 146 16.94 9.63 -17.06
N GLU A 147 16.53 8.41 -17.36
CA GLU A 147 15.22 7.86 -17.07
C GLU A 147 15.35 6.35 -16.85
N ARG A 148 14.31 5.70 -16.33
CA ARG A 148 14.27 4.26 -16.01
C ARG A 148 15.37 3.85 -15.01
N HIS A 149 15.88 4.79 -14.24
CA HIS A 149 16.83 4.52 -13.16
C HIS A 149 16.10 4.05 -11.91
N THR A 150 16.87 3.63 -10.91
CA THR A 150 16.39 3.37 -9.54
C THR A 150 17.05 4.35 -8.57
N SER A 151 16.41 4.59 -7.42
CA SER A 151 16.98 5.31 -6.30
C SER A 151 16.57 4.65 -4.99
N VAL A 152 17.45 4.71 -3.99
CA VAL A 152 17.24 4.13 -2.66
C VAL A 152 17.76 5.09 -1.59
N VAL A 153 17.23 4.97 -0.39
CA VAL A 153 17.73 5.63 0.83
C VAL A 153 18.28 4.55 1.75
N PHE A 154 19.41 4.82 2.41
CA PHE A 154 20.09 3.88 3.30
C PHE A 154 20.44 4.55 4.64
#